data_AF-A0A9X0CYA3-F1
#
_entry.id   AF-A0A9X0CYA3-F1
#
_cell.length_a   1.000
_cell.length_b   1.000
_cell.length_c   1.000
_cell.angle_alpha   90.00
_cell.angle_beta   90.00
_cell.angle_gamma   90.00
#
_symmetry.space_group_name_H-M   'P 1'
#
loop_
_entity.id
_entity.type
_entity.pdbx_description
1 polymer ?
#
loop_
_entity_poly.entity_id
_entity_poly.type
_entity_poly.pdbx_seq_one_letter_code
_entity_poly.pdbx_strand_id
1 'polypeptide(L)'
;MAHCDSCENTCDKPLIYEAGWGKKLNYIMAFSHEQVLDVTWRYSAKHDDVRQARQLVSEEWLSQTLNRMTEERQRHLSEARRKVLLDRQVKELVEFFTIKSVHDGELQGRTSGSLAWRLLRGETKQQAEEEKHEPYIYKPTDEEIKEKRLRICFNCIMNKYLRGYDRKLDLSGWQSRVAAYSSISRKVEQDWKMVYLSRTDTASTGSITWQIDLNSCHLVIDTVTIVAISTTFQTGRVDWKLSGDEESQSETLSGGQESTITSSLSGSKSLKLTVTLSGGKGDVAWQHAQIFRQPFGSECHHPLDILVFLREPTRDTHL
;
A
#
# COMPACT_ATOMS: atom_id res chain seq x y z
N MET A 1 -27.15 -15.00 -12.84
CA MET A 1 -25.79 -14.80 -13.41
C MET A 1 -24.82 -14.59 -12.25
N ALA A 2 -23.57 -15.07 -12.34
CA ALA A 2 -22.56 -14.81 -11.31
C ALA A 2 -21.82 -13.50 -11.63
N HIS A 3 -21.50 -12.72 -10.60
CA HIS A 3 -20.65 -11.53 -10.72
C HIS A 3 -19.18 -11.93 -10.85
N CYS A 4 -18.41 -11.30 -11.73
CA CYS A 4 -16.95 -11.49 -11.80
C CYS A 4 -16.26 -10.14 -11.99
N ASP A 5 -15.26 -9.85 -11.16
CA ASP A 5 -14.38 -8.69 -11.29
C ASP A 5 -12.92 -9.16 -11.35
N SER A 6 -12.33 -9.09 -12.54
CA SER A 6 -10.94 -9.51 -12.78
C SER A 6 -9.92 -8.57 -12.13
N CYS A 7 -10.24 -7.28 -11.99
CA CYS A 7 -9.34 -6.30 -11.38
C CYS A 7 -9.18 -6.55 -9.88
N GLU A 8 -10.22 -7.07 -9.24
CA GLU A 8 -10.23 -7.40 -7.82
C GLU A 8 -10.08 -8.91 -7.56
N ASN A 9 -9.83 -9.72 -8.61
CA ASN A 9 -9.76 -11.18 -8.54
C ASN A 9 -10.92 -11.80 -7.73
N THR A 10 -12.13 -11.29 -7.95
CA THR A 10 -13.30 -11.60 -7.13
C THR A 10 -14.41 -12.21 -7.98
N CYS A 11 -15.06 -13.24 -7.44
CA CYS A 11 -16.20 -13.92 -8.06
C CYS A 11 -17.36 -13.99 -7.06
N ASP A 12 -18.56 -13.75 -7.56
CA ASP A 12 -19.85 -13.82 -6.86
C ASP A 12 -19.98 -12.92 -5.61
N LYS A 13 -19.41 -11.72 -5.68
CA LYS A 13 -19.49 -10.68 -4.64
C LYS A 13 -20.06 -9.35 -5.16
N PRO A 14 -21.34 -9.31 -5.53
CA PRO A 14 -21.91 -8.16 -6.20
C PRO A 14 -22.01 -6.90 -5.32
N LEU A 15 -22.04 -7.02 -3.98
CA LEU A 15 -22.16 -5.83 -3.13
C LEU A 15 -20.81 -5.14 -2.86
N ILE A 16 -19.70 -5.63 -3.41
CA ILE A 16 -18.36 -5.05 -3.21
C ILE A 16 -18.30 -3.56 -3.58
N TYR A 17 -19.07 -3.13 -4.58
CA TYR A 17 -19.09 -1.74 -5.04
C TYR A 17 -19.87 -0.81 -4.09
N GLU A 18 -21.04 -1.24 -3.62
CA GLU A 18 -21.88 -0.42 -2.74
C GLU A 18 -21.41 -0.51 -1.28
N ALA A 19 -21.18 -1.73 -0.78
CA ALA A 19 -20.83 -1.98 0.61
C ALA A 19 -19.33 -1.85 0.87
N GLY A 20 -18.48 -2.43 0.02
CA GLY A 20 -17.03 -2.36 0.18
C GLY A 20 -16.47 -0.98 -0.18
N TRP A 21 -16.79 -0.50 -1.39
CA TRP A 21 -16.25 0.77 -1.87
C TRP A 21 -17.07 1.97 -1.41
N GLY A 22 -18.31 1.80 -0.97
CA GLY A 22 -19.16 2.93 -0.59
C GLY A 22 -19.68 3.74 -1.79
N LYS A 23 -19.71 3.16 -2.99
CA LYS A 23 -20.25 3.85 -4.17
C LYS A 23 -21.74 4.12 -4.01
N LYS A 24 -22.12 5.34 -4.43
CA LYS A 24 -23.52 5.67 -4.72
C LYS A 24 -23.85 5.19 -6.12
N LEU A 25 -24.56 4.06 -6.21
CA LEU A 25 -24.96 3.45 -7.48
C LEU A 25 -26.21 4.15 -8.06
N ASN A 26 -26.35 4.12 -9.38
CA ASN A 26 -27.54 4.59 -10.09
C ASN A 26 -27.99 3.61 -11.20
N TYR A 27 -27.16 3.38 -12.20
CA TYR A 27 -27.46 2.54 -13.36
C TYR A 27 -26.32 1.56 -13.60
N ILE A 28 -26.62 0.26 -13.65
CA ILE A 28 -25.68 -0.79 -14.04
C ILE A 28 -26.36 -1.65 -15.11
N MET A 29 -25.84 -1.56 -16.33
CA MET A 29 -26.39 -2.25 -17.50
C MET A 29 -25.46 -3.38 -17.91
N ALA A 30 -26.01 -4.58 -18.08
CA ALA A 30 -25.28 -5.73 -18.61
C ALA A 30 -25.60 -5.90 -20.09
N PHE A 31 -24.55 -6.03 -20.90
CA PHE A 31 -24.65 -6.29 -22.34
C PHE A 31 -24.12 -7.68 -22.65
N SER A 32 -24.84 -8.43 -23.46
CA SER A 32 -24.40 -9.70 -24.03
C SER A 32 -24.78 -9.79 -25.50
N HIS A 33 -24.35 -10.87 -26.17
CA HIS A 33 -24.76 -11.12 -27.54
C HIS A 33 -26.27 -11.42 -27.67
N GLU A 34 -26.95 -11.84 -26.59
CA GLU A 34 -28.37 -12.26 -26.63
C GLU A 34 -29.35 -11.31 -25.91
N GLN A 35 -28.87 -10.54 -24.92
CA GLN A 35 -29.71 -9.71 -24.05
C GLN A 35 -28.98 -8.46 -23.59
N VAL A 36 -29.75 -7.38 -23.38
CA VAL A 36 -29.32 -6.19 -22.65
C VAL A 36 -30.27 -6.01 -21.46
N LEU A 37 -29.74 -6.01 -20.25
CA LEU A 37 -30.55 -6.01 -19.03
C LEU A 37 -30.07 -4.94 -18.05
N ASP A 38 -31.03 -4.33 -17.35
CA ASP A 38 -30.74 -3.57 -16.14
C ASP A 38 -30.48 -4.57 -15.00
N VAL A 39 -29.23 -4.60 -14.53
CA VAL A 39 -28.78 -5.48 -13.45
C VAL A 39 -28.49 -4.72 -12.18
N THR A 40 -28.87 -3.44 -12.09
CA THR A 40 -28.57 -2.53 -10.96
C THR A 40 -28.89 -3.16 -9.61
N TRP A 41 -30.07 -3.78 -9.50
CA TRP A 41 -30.60 -4.35 -8.26
C TRP A 41 -29.78 -5.52 -7.72
N ARG A 42 -28.98 -6.20 -8.56
CA ARG A 42 -28.04 -7.23 -8.12
C ARG A 42 -26.92 -6.67 -7.24
N TYR A 43 -26.51 -5.44 -7.53
CA TYR A 43 -25.32 -4.79 -6.95
C TYR A 43 -25.67 -3.84 -5.80
N SER A 44 -26.94 -3.76 -5.40
CA SER A 44 -27.41 -2.86 -4.36
C SER A 44 -28.25 -3.61 -3.32
N ALA A 45 -27.96 -3.34 -2.05
CA ALA A 45 -28.82 -3.66 -0.91
C ALA A 45 -29.66 -2.44 -0.48
N LYS A 46 -29.42 -1.25 -1.06
CA LYS A 46 -30.08 0.02 -0.74
C LYS A 46 -30.92 0.52 -1.91
N HIS A 47 -31.94 -0.24 -2.28
CA HIS A 47 -32.75 0.02 -3.48
C HIS A 47 -33.44 1.39 -3.48
N ASP A 48 -33.85 1.89 -2.32
CA ASP A 48 -34.48 3.21 -2.21
C ASP A 48 -33.50 4.35 -2.52
N ASP A 49 -32.24 4.25 -2.05
CA ASP A 49 -31.19 5.23 -2.34
C ASP A 49 -30.87 5.25 -3.85
N VAL A 50 -30.75 4.06 -4.44
CA VAL A 50 -30.53 3.91 -5.89
C VAL A 50 -31.69 4.49 -6.69
N ARG A 51 -32.95 4.24 -6.27
CA ARG A 51 -34.14 4.79 -6.93
C ARG A 51 -34.13 6.31 -6.93
N GLN A 52 -33.72 6.95 -5.83
CA GLN A 52 -33.62 8.41 -5.75
C GLN A 52 -32.51 8.99 -6.65
N ALA A 53 -31.41 8.26 -6.83
CA ALA A 53 -30.27 8.66 -7.64
C ALA A 53 -30.50 8.51 -9.16
N ARG A 54 -31.52 7.74 -9.58
CA ARG A 54 -31.83 7.44 -10.98
C ARG A 54 -32.69 8.54 -11.63
N GLN A 55 -32.05 9.65 -11.97
CA GLN A 55 -32.74 10.85 -12.50
C GLN A 55 -32.41 11.18 -13.96
N LEU A 56 -31.58 10.38 -14.64
CA LEU A 56 -31.12 10.70 -16.01
C LEU A 56 -32.19 10.43 -17.07
N VAL A 57 -33.02 9.41 -16.86
CA VAL A 57 -34.09 8.97 -17.78
C VAL A 57 -35.26 8.43 -16.97
N SER A 58 -36.47 8.41 -17.56
CA SER A 58 -37.61 7.73 -16.93
C SER A 58 -37.42 6.21 -16.96
N GLU A 59 -37.88 5.53 -15.91
CA GLU A 59 -37.82 4.06 -15.82
C GLU A 59 -38.62 3.39 -16.95
N GLU A 60 -39.71 4.00 -17.38
CA GLU A 60 -40.50 3.54 -18.54
C GLU A 60 -39.67 3.58 -19.83
N TRP A 61 -39.04 4.72 -20.12
CA TRP A 61 -38.22 4.87 -21.33
C TRP A 61 -37.05 3.90 -21.33
N LEU A 62 -36.40 3.72 -20.17
CA LEU A 62 -35.30 2.79 -20.00
C LEU A 62 -35.74 1.35 -20.26
N SER A 63 -36.84 0.92 -19.62
CA SER A 63 -37.39 -0.43 -19.79
C SER A 63 -37.74 -0.72 -21.26
N GLN A 64 -38.45 0.20 -21.92
CA GLN A 64 -38.81 0.07 -23.33
C GLN A 64 -37.59 -0.01 -24.24
N THR A 65 -36.58 0.82 -23.97
CA THR A 65 -35.34 0.87 -24.77
C THR A 65 -34.54 -0.43 -24.64
N LEU A 66 -34.39 -0.96 -23.41
CA LEU A 66 -33.69 -2.22 -23.16
C LEU A 66 -34.41 -3.43 -23.76
N ASN A 67 -35.75 -3.45 -23.69
CA ASN A 67 -36.57 -4.47 -24.32
C ASN A 67 -36.39 -4.47 -25.85
N ARG A 68 -36.45 -3.29 -26.49
CA ARG A 68 -36.22 -3.17 -27.94
C ARG A 68 -34.83 -3.67 -28.34
N MET A 69 -33.78 -3.29 -27.60
CA MET A 69 -32.41 -3.76 -27.86
C MET A 69 -32.28 -5.27 -27.68
N THR A 70 -33.00 -5.84 -26.70
CA THR A 70 -33.01 -7.28 -26.47
C THR A 70 -33.76 -8.01 -27.58
N GLU A 71 -34.94 -7.55 -27.99
CA GLU A 71 -35.70 -8.11 -29.11
C GLU A 71 -34.89 -8.11 -30.41
N GLU A 72 -34.20 -7.00 -30.71
CA GLU A 72 -33.28 -6.88 -31.84
C GLU A 72 -32.22 -7.98 -31.87
N ARG A 73 -31.58 -8.25 -30.72
CA ARG A 73 -30.56 -9.31 -30.58
C ARG A 73 -31.15 -10.71 -30.69
N GLN A 74 -32.42 -10.88 -30.31
CA GLN A 74 -33.09 -12.18 -30.31
C GLN A 74 -33.83 -12.52 -31.61
N ARG A 75 -33.87 -11.61 -32.61
CA ARG A 75 -34.63 -11.80 -33.87
C ARG A 75 -34.33 -13.10 -34.60
N HIS A 76 -33.09 -13.57 -34.56
CA HIS A 76 -32.64 -14.78 -35.24
C HIS A 76 -32.52 -16.01 -34.34
N LEU A 77 -32.89 -15.89 -33.06
CA LEU A 77 -32.88 -17.02 -32.13
C LEU A 77 -34.11 -17.91 -32.33
N SER A 78 -33.93 -19.21 -32.12
CA SER A 78 -35.03 -20.17 -32.09
C SER A 78 -35.97 -19.90 -30.91
N GLU A 79 -37.23 -20.29 -31.06
CA GLU A 79 -38.24 -20.17 -30.00
C GLU A 79 -37.81 -20.88 -28.71
N ALA A 80 -37.20 -22.07 -28.84
CA ALA A 80 -36.65 -22.82 -27.72
C ALA A 80 -35.57 -22.01 -26.96
N ARG A 81 -34.66 -21.31 -27.66
CA ARG A 81 -33.64 -20.48 -26.99
C ARG A 81 -34.26 -19.26 -26.33
N ARG A 82 -35.23 -18.60 -26.98
CA ARG A 82 -35.97 -17.47 -26.39
C ARG A 82 -36.67 -17.87 -25.09
N LYS A 83 -37.31 -19.04 -25.06
CA LYS A 83 -37.94 -19.57 -23.84
C LYS A 83 -36.94 -19.75 -22.70
N VAL A 84 -35.76 -20.31 -22.97
CA VAL A 84 -34.68 -20.44 -21.97
C VAL A 84 -34.23 -19.08 -21.44
N LEU A 85 -34.09 -18.08 -22.31
CA LEU A 85 -33.69 -16.73 -21.91
C LEU A 85 -34.75 -16.04 -21.05
N LEU A 86 -36.03 -16.24 -21.39
CA LEU A 86 -37.17 -15.71 -20.63
C LEU A 86 -37.25 -16.36 -19.24
N ASP A 87 -37.14 -17.69 -19.15
CA ASP A 87 -37.11 -18.41 -17.87
C ASP A 87 -35.93 -17.94 -16.99
N ARG A 88 -34.76 -17.67 -17.59
CA ARG A 88 -33.61 -17.10 -16.88
C ARG A 88 -33.91 -15.70 -16.37
N GLN A 89 -34.50 -14.85 -17.20
CA GLN A 89 -34.83 -13.47 -16.84
C GLN A 89 -35.83 -13.41 -15.68
N VAL A 90 -36.84 -14.29 -15.66
CA VAL A 90 -37.79 -14.38 -14.53
C VAL A 90 -37.04 -14.71 -13.23
N LYS A 91 -36.10 -15.65 -13.25
CA LYS A 91 -35.28 -15.97 -12.07
C LYS A 91 -34.43 -14.79 -11.60
N GLU A 92 -33.87 -14.01 -12.52
CA GLU A 92 -33.11 -12.81 -12.17
C GLU A 92 -33.99 -11.70 -11.60
N LEU A 93 -35.20 -11.52 -12.12
CA LEU A 93 -36.15 -10.55 -11.55
C LEU A 93 -36.52 -10.90 -10.11
N VAL A 94 -36.75 -12.19 -9.81
CA VAL A 94 -36.98 -12.65 -8.44
C VAL A 94 -35.77 -12.37 -7.54
N GLU A 95 -34.55 -12.61 -8.03
CA GLU A 95 -33.31 -12.25 -7.33
C GLU A 95 -33.27 -10.74 -7.01
N PHE A 96 -33.68 -9.89 -7.97
CA PHE A 96 -33.66 -8.42 -7.82
C PHE A 96 -34.67 -7.90 -6.81
N PHE A 97 -35.79 -8.60 -6.57
CA PHE A 97 -36.74 -8.23 -5.51
C PHE A 97 -36.28 -8.65 -4.12
N THR A 98 -35.19 -9.42 -4.01
CA THR A 98 -34.67 -9.89 -2.73
C THR A 98 -33.55 -8.96 -2.27
N ILE A 99 -33.78 -8.20 -1.19
CA ILE A 99 -32.73 -7.36 -0.61
C ILE A 99 -31.64 -8.26 -0.05
N LYS A 100 -30.42 -8.13 -0.58
CA LYS A 100 -29.26 -8.94 -0.17
C LYS A 100 -28.65 -8.41 1.12
N SER A 101 -28.20 -9.32 1.97
CA SER A 101 -27.35 -8.99 3.13
C SER A 101 -25.89 -8.92 2.69
N VAL A 102 -25.15 -7.93 3.17
CA VAL A 102 -23.71 -7.80 2.93
C VAL A 102 -22.96 -8.92 3.66
N HIS A 103 -22.10 -9.64 2.94
CA HIS A 103 -21.19 -10.60 3.55
C HIS A 103 -19.80 -9.99 3.85
N ASP A 104 -19.10 -10.47 4.87
CA ASP A 104 -17.78 -9.92 5.29
C ASP A 104 -16.77 -9.83 4.15
N GLY A 105 -16.81 -10.78 3.20
CA GLY A 105 -15.94 -10.79 2.03
C GLY A 105 -16.23 -9.69 1.00
N GLU A 106 -17.32 -8.95 1.13
CA GLU A 106 -17.75 -7.84 0.26
C GLU A 106 -17.48 -6.46 0.87
N LEU A 107 -17.07 -6.41 2.15
CA LEU A 107 -16.68 -5.18 2.84
C LEU A 107 -15.27 -4.69 2.45
N GLN A 108 -14.60 -5.42 1.57
CA GLN A 108 -13.26 -5.07 1.12
C GLN A 108 -13.30 -3.83 0.23
N GLY A 109 -12.56 -2.80 0.62
CA GLY A 109 -12.33 -1.62 -0.21
C GLY A 109 -11.56 -1.96 -1.49
N ARG A 110 -11.63 -1.08 -2.48
CA ARG A 110 -10.98 -1.29 -3.79
C ARG A 110 -9.47 -1.49 -3.65
N THR A 111 -8.94 -2.56 -4.21
CA THR A 111 -7.51 -2.88 -4.16
C THR A 111 -6.76 -2.47 -5.43
N SER A 112 -7.45 -2.28 -6.55
CA SER A 112 -6.90 -1.85 -7.85
C SER A 112 -6.94 -0.32 -8.11
N GLY A 113 -6.01 0.20 -8.91
CA GLY A 113 -5.94 1.63 -9.29
C GLY A 113 -5.10 2.52 -8.35
N SER A 114 -4.77 3.76 -8.71
CA SER A 114 -3.97 4.65 -7.83
C SER A 114 -4.76 5.08 -6.59
N LEU A 115 -4.09 5.33 -5.45
CA LEU A 115 -4.78 5.67 -4.19
C LEU A 115 -5.54 7.00 -4.32
N ALA A 116 -4.97 7.96 -5.04
CA ALA A 116 -5.61 9.24 -5.36
C ALA A 116 -6.90 9.06 -6.18
N TRP A 117 -6.92 8.14 -7.14
CA TRP A 117 -8.11 7.83 -7.95
C TRP A 117 -9.24 7.20 -7.11
N ARG A 118 -8.88 6.35 -6.15
CA ARG A 118 -9.83 5.73 -5.20
C ARG A 118 -10.41 6.77 -4.23
N LEU A 119 -9.57 7.65 -3.69
CA LEU A 119 -9.95 8.72 -2.76
C LEU A 119 -10.83 9.79 -3.43
N LEU A 120 -10.50 10.24 -4.64
CA LEU A 120 -11.28 11.24 -5.39
C LEU A 120 -12.71 10.78 -5.69
N ARG A 121 -12.93 9.47 -5.80
CA ARG A 121 -14.23 8.88 -6.11
C ARG A 121 -15.01 8.44 -4.87
N GLY A 122 -14.46 8.65 -3.66
CA GLY A 122 -15.06 8.22 -2.41
C GLY A 122 -15.21 6.69 -2.31
N GLU A 123 -14.46 5.93 -3.11
CA GLU A 123 -14.51 4.46 -3.23
C GLU A 123 -13.72 3.74 -2.12
N THR A 124 -13.12 4.53 -1.25
CA THR A 124 -12.33 4.12 -0.11
C THR A 124 -12.47 5.29 0.84
N LYS A 125 -13.02 5.06 2.03
CA LYS A 125 -12.92 6.06 3.10
C LYS A 125 -11.44 6.37 3.27
N GLN A 126 -11.08 7.63 3.50
CA GLN A 126 -9.84 7.92 4.18
C GLN A 126 -9.87 7.02 5.43
N GLN A 127 -9.07 5.96 5.47
CA GLN A 127 -8.46 5.62 6.75
C GLN A 127 -7.50 6.78 7.03
N ALA A 128 -8.11 7.89 7.43
CA ALA A 128 -7.63 8.77 8.47
C ALA A 128 -8.05 8.19 9.83
N GLU A 129 -8.15 6.86 9.93
CA GLU A 129 -7.25 6.17 10.84
C GLU A 129 -5.86 6.33 10.18
N GLU A 130 -5.15 7.45 10.33
CA GLU A 130 -4.27 7.58 11.50
C GLU A 130 -4.43 6.38 12.44
N GLU A 131 -4.02 5.19 11.98
CA GLU A 131 -3.22 4.34 12.86
C GLU A 131 -2.19 5.32 13.40
N LYS A 132 -2.42 5.83 14.61
CA LYS A 132 -1.47 6.67 15.33
C LYS A 132 -0.20 5.87 15.31
N HIS A 133 0.69 6.21 14.39
CA HIS A 133 1.93 5.49 14.24
C HIS A 133 2.67 5.69 15.55
N GLU A 134 2.77 4.62 16.34
CA GLU A 134 3.55 4.64 17.56
C GLU A 134 5.03 4.61 17.15
N PRO A 135 5.81 5.65 17.49
CA PRO A 135 7.22 5.70 17.15
C PRO A 135 7.97 4.49 17.68
N TYR A 136 8.58 3.71 16.80
CA TYR A 136 9.42 2.60 17.21
C TYR A 136 10.87 3.06 17.33
N ILE A 137 11.40 3.02 18.56
CA ILE A 137 12.78 3.35 18.87
C ILE A 137 13.49 2.07 19.33
N TYR A 138 14.55 1.70 18.62
CA TYR A 138 15.34 0.52 18.95
C TYR A 138 16.15 0.76 20.21
N LYS A 139 15.90 -0.05 21.24
CA LYS A 139 16.74 -0.13 22.44
C LYS A 139 17.56 -1.42 22.40
N PRO A 140 18.86 -1.39 22.73
CA PRO A 140 19.71 -2.56 22.65
C PRO A 140 19.24 -3.67 23.60
N THR A 141 19.32 -4.93 23.19
CA THR A 141 19.04 -6.08 24.05
C THR A 141 20.24 -6.43 24.93
N ASP A 142 20.04 -7.23 25.98
CA ASP A 142 21.14 -7.67 26.85
C ASP A 142 22.24 -8.41 26.08
N GLU A 143 21.85 -9.17 25.05
CA GLU A 143 22.77 -9.87 24.15
C GLU A 143 23.57 -8.88 23.28
N GLU A 144 22.91 -7.89 22.68
CA GLU A 144 23.58 -6.84 21.89
C GLU A 144 24.52 -5.97 22.74
N ILE A 145 24.17 -5.72 24.01
CA ILE A 145 25.02 -5.02 24.99
C ILE A 145 26.25 -5.87 25.30
N LYS A 146 26.06 -7.17 25.57
CA LYS A 146 27.16 -8.10 25.87
C LYS A 146 28.11 -8.26 24.69
N GLU A 147 27.57 -8.35 23.48
CA GLU A 147 28.36 -8.49 22.24
C GLU A 147 28.89 -7.14 21.71
N LYS A 148 28.48 -6.03 22.31
CA LYS A 148 28.83 -4.66 21.92
C LYS A 148 28.52 -4.37 20.43
N ARG A 149 27.42 -4.92 19.92
CA ARG A 149 26.99 -4.75 18.52
C ARG A 149 25.48 -4.91 18.37
N LEU A 150 24.89 -4.12 17.49
CA LEU A 150 23.45 -4.16 17.16
C LEU A 150 23.30 -4.14 15.65
N ARG A 151 22.45 -5.01 15.10
CA ARG A 151 22.19 -5.07 13.65
C ARG A 151 20.71 -5.10 13.33
N ILE A 152 20.30 -4.28 12.36
CA ILE A 152 18.94 -4.18 11.85
C ILE A 152 18.98 -4.28 10.33
N CYS A 153 18.19 -5.18 9.77
CA CYS A 153 18.03 -5.34 8.33
C CYS A 153 16.56 -5.20 7.93
N PHE A 154 16.30 -4.68 6.74
CA PHE A 154 14.95 -4.67 6.15
C PHE A 154 14.95 -5.38 4.79
N ASN A 155 13.92 -6.18 4.54
CA ASN A 155 13.67 -6.83 3.26
C ASN A 155 12.36 -6.30 2.66
N CYS A 156 12.45 -5.64 1.50
CA CYS A 156 11.30 -5.00 0.87
C CYS A 156 10.35 -6.02 0.21
N ILE A 157 10.88 -7.13 -0.31
CA ILE A 157 10.09 -8.22 -0.91
C ILE A 157 9.20 -8.87 0.15
N MET A 158 9.78 -9.28 1.27
CA MET A 158 9.05 -9.90 2.39
C MET A 158 8.27 -8.88 3.22
N ASN A 159 8.60 -7.59 3.09
CA ASN A 159 8.05 -6.50 3.91
C ASN A 159 8.27 -6.74 5.41
N LYS A 160 9.49 -7.13 5.78
CA LYS A 160 9.85 -7.55 7.14
C LYS A 160 11.21 -7.01 7.56
N TYR A 161 11.33 -6.76 8.86
CA TYR A 161 12.61 -6.48 9.49
C TYR A 161 13.23 -7.75 10.07
N LEU A 162 14.55 -7.76 10.15
CA LEU A 162 15.33 -8.80 10.80
C LEU A 162 16.27 -8.10 11.76
N ARG A 163 16.33 -8.60 13.00
CA ARG A 163 17.19 -8.04 14.04
C ARG A 163 18.16 -9.08 14.57
N GLY A 164 19.38 -8.64 14.84
CA GLY A 164 20.47 -9.49 15.31
C GLY A 164 21.06 -10.37 14.21
N TYR A 165 22.01 -11.23 14.60
CA TYR A 165 22.76 -12.09 13.67
C TYR A 165 22.05 -13.39 13.34
N ASP A 166 21.24 -13.90 14.27
CA ASP A 166 20.35 -15.04 14.05
C ASP A 166 19.18 -14.72 13.11
N ARG A 167 19.05 -13.44 12.70
CA ARG A 167 17.98 -12.94 11.81
C ARG A 167 16.60 -13.41 12.27
N LYS A 168 16.33 -13.30 13.59
CA LYS A 168 15.01 -13.63 14.13
C LYS A 168 13.99 -12.74 13.42
N LEU A 169 12.98 -13.39 12.85
CA LEU A 169 11.96 -12.73 12.04
C LEU A 169 11.20 -11.77 12.94
N ASP A 170 11.28 -10.48 12.62
CA ASP A 170 10.52 -9.45 13.31
C ASP A 170 9.30 -9.06 12.45
N LEU A 171 8.33 -8.44 13.11
CA LEU A 171 6.96 -8.12 12.68
C LEU A 171 6.74 -7.78 11.18
N SER A 172 5.50 -7.98 10.73
CA SER A 172 5.05 -7.64 9.37
C SER A 172 4.87 -6.13 9.19
N GLY A 173 5.52 -5.56 8.17
CA GLY A 173 5.27 -4.19 7.70
C GLY A 173 6.46 -3.26 7.86
N TRP A 174 6.81 -2.54 6.80
CA TRP A 174 7.89 -1.54 6.81
C TRP A 174 7.66 -0.41 7.84
N GLN A 175 6.40 -0.10 8.17
CA GLN A 175 6.01 0.91 9.15
C GLN A 175 6.19 0.47 10.60
N SER A 176 6.27 -0.84 10.88
CA SER A 176 6.25 -1.37 12.25
C SER A 176 7.52 -1.08 13.06
N ARG A 177 8.58 -0.61 12.40
CA ARG A 177 9.91 -0.41 12.98
C ARG A 177 10.57 0.91 12.58
N VAL A 178 9.77 1.89 12.19
CA VAL A 178 10.24 3.25 11.94
C VAL A 178 9.85 4.12 13.14
N ALA A 179 10.65 5.13 13.41
CA ALA A 179 10.35 6.13 14.44
C ALA A 179 9.36 7.18 13.94
N ALA A 180 9.45 7.51 12.65
CA ALA A 180 8.52 8.38 11.97
C ALA A 180 8.53 8.10 10.47
N TYR A 181 7.42 8.39 9.81
CA TYR A 181 7.37 8.46 8.35
C TYR A 181 6.30 9.46 7.92
N SER A 182 6.43 9.99 6.71
CA SER A 182 5.43 10.85 6.11
C SER A 182 5.33 10.59 4.62
N SER A 183 4.10 10.44 4.11
CA SER A 183 3.83 10.36 2.67
C SER A 183 4.62 9.27 1.92
N ILE A 184 4.79 8.10 2.53
CA ILE A 184 5.46 6.94 1.92
C ILE A 184 4.47 5.80 1.71
N SER A 185 4.64 5.09 0.60
CA SER A 185 3.93 3.84 0.34
C SER A 185 4.84 2.78 -0.28
N ARG A 186 4.58 1.52 0.06
CA ARG A 186 5.18 0.36 -0.61
C ARG A 186 4.43 0.07 -1.89
N LYS A 187 5.13 0.00 -3.02
CA LYS A 187 4.56 -0.33 -4.32
C LYS A 187 5.04 -1.69 -4.81
N VAL A 188 4.12 -2.38 -5.49
CA VAL A 188 4.35 -3.70 -6.09
C VAL A 188 3.93 -3.58 -7.54
N GLU A 189 4.91 -3.54 -8.45
CA GLU A 189 4.68 -3.51 -9.90
C GLU A 189 4.66 -4.95 -10.41
N GLN A 190 3.49 -5.46 -10.76
CA GLN A 190 3.35 -6.83 -11.28
C GLN A 190 3.96 -6.96 -12.68
N ASP A 191 3.76 -5.96 -13.54
CA ASP A 191 4.25 -5.97 -14.93
C ASP A 191 5.78 -6.02 -14.99
N TRP A 192 6.43 -5.26 -14.11
CA TRP A 192 7.90 -5.16 -14.03
C TRP A 192 8.52 -6.12 -13.01
N LYS A 193 7.69 -6.85 -12.26
CA LYS A 193 8.09 -7.72 -11.14
C LYS A 193 9.02 -6.99 -10.16
N MET A 194 8.65 -5.78 -9.76
CA MET A 194 9.49 -4.91 -8.92
C MET A 194 8.75 -4.48 -7.66
N VAL A 195 9.48 -4.34 -6.56
CA VAL A 195 8.99 -3.81 -5.28
C VAL A 195 9.91 -2.72 -4.78
N TYR A 196 9.34 -1.64 -4.23
CA TYR A 196 10.09 -0.53 -3.65
C TYR A 196 9.20 0.29 -2.70
N LEU A 197 9.81 1.19 -1.92
CA LEU A 197 9.11 2.27 -1.26
C LEU A 197 9.29 3.57 -2.04
N SER A 198 8.23 4.37 -2.12
CA SER A 198 8.22 5.67 -2.82
C SER A 198 7.24 6.61 -2.15
N ARG A 199 7.15 7.86 -2.64
CA ARG A 199 6.15 8.81 -2.14
C ARG A 199 4.74 8.33 -2.46
N THR A 200 3.77 8.76 -1.66
CA THR A 200 2.36 8.66 -2.04
C THR A 200 2.07 9.53 -3.27
N ASP A 201 1.06 9.14 -4.04
CA ASP A 201 0.85 9.60 -5.42
C ASP A 201 0.71 11.13 -5.56
N THR A 202 0.30 11.82 -4.50
CA THR A 202 0.06 13.28 -4.47
C THR A 202 1.11 14.06 -3.70
N ALA A 203 2.08 13.39 -3.06
CA ALA A 203 3.00 14.04 -2.16
C ALA A 203 4.22 14.62 -2.89
N SER A 204 4.48 15.90 -2.64
CA SER A 204 5.67 16.59 -3.14
C SER A 204 6.95 16.12 -2.45
N THR A 205 6.85 15.63 -1.22
CA THR A 205 7.96 15.09 -0.42
C THR A 205 7.48 13.90 0.40
N GLY A 206 8.39 13.02 0.76
CA GLY A 206 8.13 11.94 1.72
C GLY A 206 9.37 11.63 2.52
N SER A 207 9.20 11.09 3.72
CA SER A 207 10.32 10.78 4.60
C SER A 207 10.10 9.50 5.41
N ILE A 208 11.20 8.86 5.80
CA ILE A 208 11.22 7.77 6.78
C ILE A 208 12.40 8.01 7.72
N THR A 209 12.20 7.79 9.01
CA THR A 209 13.24 7.88 10.03
C THR A 209 13.29 6.58 10.85
N TRP A 210 14.47 6.00 10.96
CA TRP A 210 14.80 4.94 11.92
C TRP A 210 15.60 5.53 13.07
N GLN A 211 15.33 5.10 14.30
CA GLN A 211 16.01 5.63 15.49
C GLN A 211 16.46 4.52 16.44
N ILE A 212 17.69 4.63 16.92
CA ILE A 212 18.28 3.79 17.97
C ILE A 212 18.60 4.67 19.18
N ASP A 213 18.27 4.18 20.37
CA ASP A 213 18.50 4.84 21.66
C ASP A 213 19.24 3.91 22.62
N LEU A 214 20.46 4.31 23.00
CA LEU A 214 21.35 3.60 23.91
C LEU A 214 21.29 4.13 25.35
N ASN A 215 20.38 5.06 25.69
CA ASN A 215 20.26 5.60 27.05
C ASN A 215 19.89 4.53 28.10
N SER A 216 19.35 3.39 27.65
CA SER A 216 19.08 2.23 28.49
C SER A 216 20.34 1.45 28.89
N CYS A 217 21.52 1.75 28.32
CA CYS A 217 22.78 1.09 28.65
C CYS A 217 23.95 2.07 28.82
N HIS A 218 25.05 1.57 29.38
CA HIS A 218 26.25 2.37 29.65
C HIS A 218 27.11 2.60 28.40
N LEU A 219 26.88 1.86 27.30
CA LEU A 219 27.69 1.92 26.07
C LEU A 219 27.36 3.13 25.19
N VAL A 220 28.31 3.53 24.36
CA VAL A 220 28.17 4.57 23.33
C VAL A 220 28.46 3.99 21.95
N ILE A 221 28.04 4.69 20.89
CA ILE A 221 28.37 4.31 19.52
C ILE A 221 29.89 4.42 19.32
N ASP A 222 30.48 3.41 18.69
CA ASP A 222 31.86 3.44 18.22
C ASP A 222 31.90 3.78 16.73
N THR A 223 31.33 2.88 15.92
CA THR A 223 31.26 2.98 14.46
C THR A 223 29.93 2.46 13.95
N VAL A 224 29.52 2.93 12.79
CA VAL A 224 28.27 2.54 12.13
C VAL A 224 28.56 2.15 10.69
N THR A 225 28.04 1.00 10.28
CA THR A 225 28.03 0.53 8.89
C THR A 225 26.59 0.55 8.38
N ILE A 226 26.36 1.24 7.26
CA ILE A 226 25.03 1.40 6.66
C ILE A 226 25.07 0.96 5.21
N VAL A 227 24.15 0.08 4.83
CA VAL A 227 23.72 -0.15 3.45
C VAL A 227 22.33 0.45 3.33
N ALA A 228 22.14 1.37 2.38
CA ALA A 228 20.85 2.01 2.13
C ALA A 228 20.65 2.22 0.61
N ILE A 229 20.00 1.24 -0.03
CA ILE A 229 19.84 1.21 -1.48
C ILE A 229 18.73 2.17 -1.91
N SER A 230 19.05 3.04 -2.85
CA SER A 230 18.11 3.95 -3.51
C SER A 230 18.27 3.93 -5.03
N THR A 231 17.20 4.30 -5.73
CA THR A 231 17.18 4.45 -7.19
C THR A 231 16.37 5.69 -7.54
N THR A 232 16.94 6.56 -8.36
CA THR A 232 16.29 7.77 -8.84
C THR A 232 16.08 7.70 -10.34
N PHE A 233 15.01 8.34 -10.81
CA PHE A 233 14.67 8.52 -12.21
C PHE A 233 14.38 9.99 -12.48
N GLN A 234 14.66 10.46 -13.69
CA GLN A 234 14.41 11.86 -14.08
C GLN A 234 15.06 12.84 -13.07
N THR A 235 14.27 13.76 -12.51
CA THR A 235 14.68 14.74 -11.50
C THR A 235 14.39 14.27 -10.07
N GLY A 236 14.13 12.99 -9.85
CA GLY A 236 13.92 12.42 -8.52
C GLY A 236 15.17 12.51 -7.67
N ARG A 237 15.01 12.76 -6.37
CA ARG A 237 16.10 12.89 -5.40
C ARG A 237 15.82 12.06 -4.16
N VAL A 238 16.87 11.44 -3.64
CA VAL A 238 16.86 10.69 -2.39
C VAL A 238 18.02 11.22 -1.56
N ASP A 239 17.70 11.82 -0.42
CA ASP A 239 18.69 12.40 0.49
C ASP A 239 18.70 11.58 1.79
N TRP A 240 19.80 10.87 2.03
CA TRP A 240 20.01 10.10 3.26
C TRP A 240 20.81 10.95 4.25
N LYS A 241 20.31 11.08 5.47
CA LYS A 241 20.98 11.80 6.56
C LYS A 241 21.07 10.91 7.79
N LEU A 242 22.28 10.78 8.31
CA LEU A 242 22.60 10.16 9.58
C LEU A 242 22.86 11.25 10.61
N SER A 243 22.30 11.15 11.81
CA SER A 243 22.50 12.15 12.88
C SER A 243 22.51 11.52 14.27
N GLY A 244 23.34 12.08 15.16
CA GLY A 244 23.51 11.67 16.55
C GLY A 244 22.79 12.58 17.53
N ASP A 245 23.37 12.71 18.72
CA ASP A 245 22.86 13.57 19.79
C ASP A 245 23.07 15.05 19.47
N GLU A 246 24.21 15.39 18.88
CA GLU A 246 24.59 16.75 18.50
C GLU A 246 24.45 17.02 17.00
N GLU A 247 24.25 18.29 16.62
CA GLU A 247 24.16 18.70 15.21
C GLU A 247 25.51 18.52 14.47
N SER A 248 26.62 18.63 15.21
CA SER A 248 27.99 18.34 14.78
C SER A 248 28.17 16.87 14.35
N GLN A 249 27.38 15.96 14.92
CA GLN A 249 27.37 14.53 14.64
C GLN A 249 26.33 14.21 13.57
N SER A 250 26.47 14.82 12.38
CA SER A 250 25.59 14.52 11.25
C SER A 250 26.35 14.35 9.94
N GLU A 251 25.84 13.45 9.10
CA GLU A 251 26.48 13.07 7.85
C GLU A 251 25.42 12.76 6.79
N THR A 252 25.67 13.24 5.57
CA THR A 252 24.84 12.91 4.40
C THR A 252 25.44 11.69 3.70
N LEU A 253 24.62 10.66 3.48
CA LEU A 253 25.05 9.44 2.80
C LEU A 253 24.68 9.54 1.32
N SER A 254 25.57 9.06 0.45
CA SER A 254 25.35 9.09 -1.01
C SER A 254 24.20 8.19 -1.45
N GLY A 255 23.81 7.19 -0.65
CA GLY A 255 22.83 6.16 -1.01
C GLY A 255 23.35 5.27 -2.16
N GLY A 256 23.18 3.96 -2.06
CA GLY A 256 23.77 3.09 -3.07
C GLY A 256 23.83 1.62 -2.69
N GLN A 257 24.42 0.82 -3.57
CA GLN A 257 24.60 -0.62 -3.33
C GLN A 257 25.78 -0.94 -2.40
N GLU A 258 26.72 -0.01 -2.23
CA GLU A 258 27.88 -0.18 -1.37
C GLU A 258 27.56 0.22 0.08
N SER A 259 28.22 -0.47 1.02
CA SER A 259 28.15 -0.13 2.45
C SER A 259 28.99 1.10 2.75
N THR A 260 28.43 2.09 3.43
CA THR A 260 29.16 3.22 4.01
C THR A 260 29.52 2.90 5.45
N ILE A 261 30.80 3.04 5.81
CA ILE A 261 31.28 2.93 7.20
C ILE A 261 31.62 4.33 7.68
N THR A 262 31.13 4.70 8.86
CA THR A 262 31.40 6.01 9.46
C THR A 262 31.56 5.95 10.97
N SER A 263 32.41 6.83 11.48
CA SER A 263 32.61 7.10 12.92
C SER A 263 32.11 8.49 13.32
N SER A 264 31.33 9.17 12.46
CA SER A 264 30.79 10.52 12.72
C SER A 264 29.90 10.60 13.97
N LEU A 265 29.35 9.47 14.38
CA LEU A 265 28.51 9.31 15.57
C LEU A 265 29.27 8.78 16.80
N SER A 266 30.60 8.64 16.73
CA SER A 266 31.36 8.05 17.85
C SER A 266 31.15 8.85 19.13
N GLY A 267 30.84 8.16 20.23
CA GLY A 267 30.50 8.76 21.52
C GLY A 267 29.02 9.09 21.72
N SER A 268 28.20 9.09 20.66
CA SER A 268 26.76 9.36 20.76
C SER A 268 25.99 8.22 21.46
N LYS A 269 24.90 8.58 22.14
CA LYS A 269 23.90 7.66 22.72
C LYS A 269 22.71 7.43 21.80
N SER A 270 22.50 8.29 20.80
CA SER A 270 21.45 8.09 19.81
C SER A 270 21.96 8.03 18.37
N LEU A 271 21.18 7.37 17.53
CA LEU A 271 21.38 7.35 16.08
C LEU A 271 20.02 7.53 15.42
N LYS A 272 19.94 8.46 14.48
CA LYS A 272 18.78 8.65 13.60
C LYS A 272 19.24 8.57 12.16
N LEU A 273 18.66 7.63 11.42
CA LEU A 273 18.82 7.54 9.96
C LEU A 273 17.52 8.03 9.33
N THR A 274 17.59 9.11 8.56
CA THR A 274 16.44 9.70 7.87
C THR A 274 16.68 9.69 6.37
N VAL A 275 15.67 9.26 5.62
CA VAL A 275 15.62 9.45 4.16
C VAL A 275 14.55 10.45 3.80
N THR A 276 14.86 11.34 2.87
CA THR A 276 13.91 12.27 2.27
C THR A 276 13.83 12.02 0.77
N LEU A 277 12.62 11.80 0.28
CA LEU A 277 12.30 11.63 -1.14
C LEU A 277 11.71 12.94 -1.67
N SER A 278 12.26 13.44 -2.78
CA SER A 278 11.79 14.68 -3.40
C SER A 278 11.96 14.69 -4.93
N GLY A 279 11.59 15.79 -5.59
CA GLY A 279 11.77 15.98 -7.04
C GLY A 279 10.78 15.21 -7.91
N GLY A 280 11.19 14.78 -9.10
CA GLY A 280 10.34 14.10 -10.09
C GLY A 280 9.64 15.05 -11.06
N LYS A 281 8.94 14.49 -12.06
CA LYS A 281 8.30 15.25 -13.16
C LYS A 281 6.98 14.59 -13.58
N GLY A 282 5.94 15.41 -13.76
CA GLY A 282 4.62 14.98 -14.22
C GLY A 282 3.83 14.18 -13.18
N ASP A 283 2.74 13.55 -13.62
CA ASP A 283 1.78 12.85 -12.75
C ASP A 283 2.34 11.59 -12.09
N VAL A 284 3.50 11.12 -12.56
CA VAL A 284 4.25 9.98 -12.01
C VAL A 284 5.48 10.42 -11.20
N ALA A 285 5.59 11.70 -10.85
CA ALA A 285 6.72 12.19 -10.06
C ALA A 285 6.93 11.40 -8.77
N TRP A 286 5.86 10.95 -8.12
CA TRP A 286 5.89 10.20 -6.85
C TRP A 286 6.79 8.96 -6.89
N GLN A 287 6.89 8.27 -8.04
CA GLN A 287 7.70 7.06 -8.21
C GLN A 287 9.14 7.32 -8.71
N HIS A 288 9.52 8.58 -8.96
CA HIS A 288 10.86 8.90 -9.49
C HIS A 288 11.97 8.85 -8.43
N ALA A 289 11.62 8.81 -7.16
CA ALA A 289 12.55 8.61 -6.05
C ALA A 289 12.12 7.34 -5.31
N GLN A 290 12.92 6.28 -5.41
CA GLN A 290 12.60 4.96 -4.90
C GLN A 290 13.70 4.52 -3.94
N ILE A 291 13.30 3.91 -2.83
CA ILE A 291 14.23 3.21 -1.93
C ILE A 291 13.89 1.74 -1.90
N PHE A 292 14.94 0.94 -1.73
CA PHE A 292 14.84 -0.50 -1.58
C PHE A 292 14.20 -1.19 -2.79
N ARG A 293 14.46 -0.67 -4.00
CA ARG A 293 13.99 -1.26 -5.27
C ARG A 293 14.63 -2.63 -5.46
N GLN A 294 13.80 -3.66 -5.56
CA GLN A 294 14.22 -5.06 -5.74
C GLN A 294 13.32 -5.77 -6.76
N PRO A 295 13.88 -6.62 -7.64
CA PRO A 295 13.09 -7.50 -8.49
C PRO A 295 12.55 -8.69 -7.70
N PHE A 296 11.44 -9.27 -8.15
CA PHE A 296 10.91 -10.49 -7.55
C PHE A 296 11.88 -11.64 -7.77
N GLY A 297 12.11 -12.46 -6.74
CA GLY A 297 13.00 -13.60 -6.82
C GLY A 297 14.47 -13.30 -6.59
N SER A 298 14.87 -12.05 -6.32
CA SER A 298 16.22 -11.78 -5.79
C SER A 298 16.39 -12.46 -4.43
N GLU A 299 17.41 -13.32 -4.32
CA GLU A 299 17.79 -13.93 -3.05
C GLU A 299 18.20 -12.84 -2.04
N CYS A 300 17.58 -12.88 -0.85
CA CYS A 300 17.98 -12.32 0.45
C CYS A 300 18.93 -11.11 0.51
N HIS A 301 18.81 -10.14 -0.39
CA HIS A 301 19.46 -8.84 -0.26
C HIS A 301 18.64 -8.00 0.72
N HIS A 302 19.32 -7.49 1.75
CA HIS A 302 18.77 -6.53 2.70
C HIS A 302 19.10 -5.13 2.20
N PRO A 303 18.21 -4.47 1.43
CA PRO A 303 18.48 -3.16 0.87
C PRO A 303 18.63 -2.06 1.93
N LEU A 304 18.24 -2.35 3.17
CA LEU A 304 18.67 -1.64 4.36
C LEU A 304 19.42 -2.61 5.28
N ASP A 305 20.62 -2.23 5.70
CA ASP A 305 21.41 -2.93 6.72
C ASP A 305 22.10 -1.88 7.58
N ILE A 306 21.76 -1.82 8.86
CA ILE A 306 22.34 -0.90 9.83
C ILE A 306 23.05 -1.76 10.88
N LEU A 307 24.37 -1.69 10.90
CA LEU A 307 25.22 -2.35 11.88
C LEU A 307 25.91 -1.28 12.72
N VAL A 308 25.65 -1.30 14.03
CA VAL A 308 26.23 -0.38 15.00
C VAL A 308 27.17 -1.16 15.90
N PHE A 309 28.44 -0.76 15.94
CA PHE A 309 29.38 -1.21 16.95
C PHE A 309 29.36 -0.27 18.14
N LEU A 310 29.44 -0.85 19.33
CA LEU A 310 29.34 -0.14 20.59
C LEU A 310 30.67 -0.24 21.35
N ARG A 311 30.97 0.78 22.16
CA ARG A 311 32.11 0.76 23.08
C ARG A 311 31.75 1.32 24.43
N GLU A 312 32.63 1.09 25.39
CA GLU A 312 32.53 1.78 26.68
C GLU A 312 32.86 3.27 26.49
N PRO A 313 32.21 4.16 27.25
CA PRO A 313 32.58 5.57 27.28
C PRO A 313 34.04 5.68 27.68
N THR A 314 34.82 6.43 26.91
CA THR A 314 36.16 6.83 27.32
C THR A 314 36.01 7.68 28.59
N ARG A 315 36.50 7.18 29.73
CA ARG A 315 36.62 8.01 30.92
C ARG A 315 37.64 9.09 30.59
N ASP A 316 37.23 10.35 30.64
CA ASP A 316 38.19 11.46 30.70
C ASP A 316 39.05 11.23 31.93
N THR A 317 40.25 10.68 31.74
CA THR A 317 41.33 10.75 32.71
C THR A 317 41.90 12.16 32.66
N HIS A 318 41.11 13.13 33.13
CA HIS A 318 41.63 14.41 33.58
C HIS A 318 41.84 14.32 35.09
N LEU A 319 43.01 13.76 35.45
CA LEU A 319 43.73 14.12 36.66
C LEU A 319 44.36 15.50 36.46
#